data_AF-A0A5B9P828-F1
#
_entry.id   AF-A0A5B9P828-F1
#
_cell.length_a   1.000
_cell.length_b   1.000
_cell.length_c   1.000
_cell.angle_alpha   90.00
_cell.angle_beta   90.00
_cell.angle_gamma   90.00
#
_symmetry.space_group_name_H-M   'P 1'
#
loop_
_entity.id
_entity.type
_entity.pdbx_description
1 polymer ?
#
loop_
_entity_poly.entity_id
_entity_poly.type
_entity_poly.pdbx_seq_one_letter_code
_entity_poly.pdbx_strand_id
1 'polypeptide(L)'
;MAKKETNQPVERFQLRGITASIFENKSDSGAVFHKVSIARTYKDGDQFKSTSVFSRDDLPVVEVLTKKSWIAILQRETKKDSE
;
A
#
# COMPACT_ATOMS: atom_id res chain seq x y z
N MET A 1 -4.54 -1.37 -29.01
CA MET A 1 -4.21 -0.39 -27.95
C MET A 1 -4.28 -1.13 -26.61
N ALA A 2 -3.15 -1.37 -25.95
CA ALA A 2 -3.14 -2.10 -24.68
C ALA A 2 -3.77 -1.23 -23.59
N LYS A 3 -4.81 -1.74 -22.93
CA LYS A 3 -5.48 -1.10 -21.79
C LYS A 3 -4.43 -0.99 -20.68
N LYS A 4 -3.91 0.22 -20.45
CA LYS A 4 -3.02 0.53 -19.32
C LYS A 4 -3.88 0.34 -18.07
N GLU A 5 -3.85 -0.85 -17.50
CA GLU A 5 -4.45 -1.10 -16.19
C GLU A 5 -3.83 -0.08 -15.25
N THR A 6 -4.63 0.88 -14.82
CA THR A 6 -4.18 1.89 -13.88
C THR A 6 -3.85 1.11 -12.63
N ASN A 7 -2.56 1.05 -12.28
CA ASN A 7 -2.01 0.40 -11.10
C ASN A 7 -2.50 1.14 -9.84
N GLN A 8 -3.81 1.13 -9.64
CA GLN A 8 -4.48 1.74 -8.51
C GLN A 8 -4.40 0.75 -7.36
N PRO A 9 -4.10 1.21 -6.16
CA PRO A 9 -4.12 0.34 -5.01
C PRO A 9 -5.56 -0.08 -4.71
N VAL A 10 -5.71 -1.36 -4.39
CA VAL A 10 -6.97 -2.00 -3.98
C VAL A 10 -7.40 -1.57 -2.58
N GLU A 11 -6.47 -1.04 -1.78
CA GLU A 11 -6.76 -0.43 -0.48
C GLU A 11 -5.66 0.55 -0.06
N ARG A 12 -6.04 1.56 0.73
CA ARG A 12 -5.11 2.52 1.33
C ARG A 12 -5.42 2.69 2.81
N PHE A 13 -4.38 2.70 3.64
CA PHE A 13 -4.44 3.13 5.02
C PHE A 13 -3.60 4.38 5.20
N GLN A 14 -4.07 5.36 5.97
CA GLN A 14 -3.33 6.58 6.24
C GLN A 14 -3.38 6.94 7.72
N LEU A 15 -2.23 7.33 8.27
CA LEU A 15 -2.10 7.79 9.65
C LEU A 15 -0.96 8.81 9.74
N ARG A 16 -1.25 9.97 10.34
CA ARG A 16 -0.27 11.08 10.56
C ARG A 16 0.59 11.44 9.35
N GLY A 17 -0.01 11.46 8.15
CA GLY A 17 0.68 11.82 6.90
C GLY A 17 1.51 10.69 6.28
N ILE A 18 1.50 9.48 6.86
CA ILE A 18 2.05 8.28 6.25
C ILE A 18 0.91 7.45 5.67
N THR A 19 1.09 6.98 4.45
CA THR A 19 0.12 6.18 3.71
C THR A 19 0.73 4.84 3.34
N ALA A 20 0.00 3.76 3.63
CA ALA A 20 0.22 2.43 3.08
C ALA A 20 -0.77 2.17 1.94
N SER A 21 -0.26 1.83 0.75
CA SER A 21 -1.07 1.51 -0.43
C SER A 21 -0.83 0.06 -0.84
N ILE A 22 -1.90 -0.74 -0.89
CA ILE A 22 -1.86 -2.15 -1.25
C ILE A 22 -2.24 -2.29 -2.73
N PHE A 23 -1.41 -2.96 -3.52
CA PHE A 23 -1.64 -3.20 -4.94
C PHE A 23 -1.80 -4.69 -5.19
N GLU A 24 -2.91 -5.09 -5.80
CA GLU A 24 -3.08 -6.44 -6.33
C GLU A 24 -2.36 -6.54 -7.68
N ASN A 25 -1.57 -7.59 -7.85
CA ASN A 25 -0.85 -7.88 -9.08
C ASN A 25 -1.13 -9.32 -9.49
N LYS A 26 -0.94 -9.59 -10.79
CA LYS A 26 -0.99 -10.94 -11.35
C LYS A 26 0.36 -11.26 -11.97
N SER A 27 0.89 -12.44 -11.66
CA SER A 27 2.06 -12.98 -12.33
C SER A 27 1.70 -13.50 -13.73
N ASP A 28 2.70 -13.77 -14.56
CA ASP A 28 2.49 -14.31 -15.90
C ASP A 28 1.80 -15.71 -15.88
N SER A 29 1.95 -16.45 -14.76
CA SER A 29 1.27 -17.73 -14.53
C SER A 29 -0.16 -17.57 -13.98
N GLY A 30 -0.64 -16.34 -13.79
CA GLY A 30 -1.98 -16.04 -13.27
C GLY A 30 -2.10 -16.02 -11.74
N ALA A 31 -1.02 -16.35 -11.00
CA ALA A 31 -1.04 -16.26 -9.54
C ALA A 31 -1.15 -14.79 -9.10
N VAL A 32 -2.09 -14.52 -8.19
CA VAL A 32 -2.34 -13.19 -7.61
C VAL A 32 -1.41 -12.99 -6.42
N PHE A 33 -0.80 -11.81 -6.33
CA PHE A 33 0.03 -11.42 -5.19
C PHE A 33 -0.12 -9.93 -4.89
N HIS A 34 0.19 -9.54 -3.66
CA HIS A 34 0.03 -8.18 -3.18
C HIS A 34 1.38 -7.51 -2.94
N LYS A 35 1.47 -6.23 -3.31
CA LYS A 35 2.60 -5.35 -2.96
C LYS A 35 2.12 -4.19 -2.12
N VAL A 36 2.94 -3.73 -1.20
CA VAL A 36 2.62 -2.58 -0.34
C VAL A 36 3.65 -1.49 -0.55
N SER A 37 3.20 -0.26 -0.81
CA SER A 37 4.03 0.94 -0.79
C SER A 37 3.72 1.75 0.47
N ILE A 38 4.76 2.15 1.20
CA ILE A 38 4.66 3.06 2.34
C ILE A 38 5.32 4.38 1.95
N ALA A 39 4.59 5.49 2.12
CA ALA A 39 5.11 6.81 1.81
C ALA A 39 4.63 7.84 2.83
N ARG A 40 5.52 8.76 3.22
CA ARG A 40 5.20 9.95 4.00
C ARG A 40 4.99 11.12 3.06
N THR A 41 3.84 11.78 3.16
CA THR A 41 3.54 13.01 2.43
C THR A 41 3.95 14.22 3.26
N TYR A 42 4.65 15.16 2.64
CA TYR A 42 5.04 16.42 3.24
C TYR A 42 4.83 17.57 2.25
N LYS A 43 4.71 18.78 2.77
CA LYS A 43 4.58 19.99 1.96
C LYS A 43 5.97 20.58 1.73
N ASP A 44 6.27 20.89 0.47
CA ASP A 44 7.50 21.54 0.02
C ASP A 44 7.12 22.74 -0.86
N GLY A 45 7.21 23.95 -0.28
CA GLY A 45 6.62 25.15 -0.88
C GLY A 45 5.11 24.98 -1.07
N ASP A 46 4.63 25.14 -2.30
CA ASP A 46 3.22 24.96 -2.66
C ASP A 46 2.86 23.56 -3.15
N GLN A 47 3.82 22.62 -3.15
CA GLN A 47 3.63 21.26 -3.65
C GLN A 47 3.63 20.24 -2.51
N PHE A 48 2.80 19.21 -2.64
CA PHE A 48 2.90 18.02 -1.79
C PHE A 48 3.82 17.01 -2.46
N LYS A 49 4.82 16.54 -1.71
CA LYS A 49 5.76 15.50 -2.13
C LYS A 49 5.64 14.29 -1.22
N SER A 50 6.11 13.15 -1.70
CA SER A 50 6.17 11.90 -0.94
C SER A 50 7.60 11.39 -0.82
N THR A 51 7.90 10.71 0.29
CA THR A 51 9.19 10.05 0.53
C THR A 51 9.00 8.69 1.20
N SER A 52 9.94 7.78 0.99
CA SER A 52 10.05 6.49 1.70
C SER A 52 11.11 6.53 2.81
N VAL A 53 11.55 7.72 3.20
CA VAL A 53 12.46 7.95 4.34
C VAL A 53 11.65 8.38 5.55
N PHE A 54 11.91 7.73 6.69
CA PHE A 54 11.14 7.90 7.92
C PHE A 54 12.05 8.34 9.06
N SER A 55 11.56 9.27 9.88
CA SER A 55 12.22 9.64 11.12
C SER A 55 11.94 8.61 12.23
N ARG A 56 12.66 8.70 13.35
CA ARG A 56 12.43 7.84 14.53
C ARG A 56 10.95 7.83 14.95
N ASP A 57 10.29 8.98 14.93
CA ASP A 57 8.92 9.14 15.43
C ASP A 57 7.87 8.67 14.41
N ASP A 58 8.27 8.47 13.15
CA ASP A 58 7.42 7.87 12.11
C ASP A 58 7.38 6.33 12.24
N LEU A 59 8.39 5.70 12.87
CA LEU A 59 8.53 4.23 12.88
C LEU A 59 7.34 3.49 13.52
N PRO A 60 6.77 3.92 14.66
CA PRO A 60 5.59 3.24 15.22
C PRO A 60 4.37 3.34 14.30
N VAL A 61 4.25 4.44 13.54
CA VAL A 61 3.17 4.61 12.56
C VAL A 61 3.37 3.66 11.38
N VAL A 62 4.60 3.53 10.88
CA VAL A 62 4.96 2.58 9.83
C VAL A 62 4.68 1.14 10.27
N GLU A 63 5.05 0.77 11.50
CA GLU A 63 4.77 -0.55 12.08
C GLU A 63 3.25 -0.84 12.07
N VAL A 64 2.43 0.08 12.59
CA VAL A 64 0.98 -0.09 12.63
C VAL A 64 0.40 -0.24 11.22
N LEU A 65 0.83 0.61 10.28
CA LEU A 65 0.30 0.59 8.92
C LEU A 65 0.72 -0.67 8.16
N THR A 66 1.98 -1.11 8.29
CA THR A 66 2.45 -2.36 7.69
C THR A 66 1.74 -3.58 8.27
N LYS A 67 1.52 -3.61 9.59
CA LYS A 67 0.74 -4.67 10.24
C LYS A 67 -0.71 -4.71 9.73
N LYS A 68 -1.36 -3.56 9.62
CA LYS A 68 -2.72 -3.47 9.05
C LYS A 68 -2.77 -3.95 7.61
N SER A 69 -1.80 -3.56 6.78
CA SER A 69 -1.69 -4.05 5.39
C SER A 69 -1.55 -5.56 5.31
N TRP A 70 -0.71 -6.16 6.15
CA TRP A 70 -0.54 -7.61 6.20
C TRP A 70 -1.85 -8.34 6.56
N ILE A 71 -2.54 -7.89 7.62
CA ILE A 71 -3.83 -8.48 8.03
C ILE A 71 -4.86 -8.35 6.89
N ALA A 72 -4.94 -7.19 6.25
CA ALA A 72 -5.89 -6.95 5.20
C ALA A 72 -5.61 -7.79 3.94
N ILE A 73 -4.35 -8.12 3.65
CA ILE A 73 -3.98 -9.05 2.58
C ILE A 73 -4.44 -10.47 2.92
N LEU A 74 -4.12 -10.97 4.11
CA LEU A 74 -4.52 -12.31 4.54
C LEU A 74 -6.04 -12.49 4.51
N GLN A 75 -6.80 -11.49 4.96
CA GLN A 75 -8.26 -11.52 4.90
C GLN A 75 -8.81 -11.60 3.48
N ARG A 76 -8.13 -11.00 2.50
CA ARG A 76 -8.50 -11.11 1.08
C ARG A 76 -8.24 -12.51 0.54
N GLU A 77 -7.08 -13.06 0.88
CA GLU A 77 -6.67 -14.39 0.45
C GLU A 77 -7.64 -15.44 1.00
N THR A 78 -7.97 -15.39 2.30
CA THR A 78 -8.94 -16.31 2.91
C THR A 78 -10.34 -16.21 2.30
N LYS A 79 -10.83 -14.99 2.00
CA LYS A 79 -12.14 -14.82 1.36
C LYS A 79 -12.17 -15.44 -0.04
N LYS A 80 -11.09 -15.27 -0.80
CA LYS A 80 -10.97 -15.77 -2.17
C LYS A 80 -10.91 -17.29 -2.25
N ASP A 81 -10.33 -17.94 -1.24
CA ASP A 81 -10.31 -19.40 -1.12
C ASP A 81 -11.68 -19.98 -0.67
N SER A 82 -12.57 -19.14 -0.15
CA SER A 82 -13.91 -19.55 0.34
C SER A 82 -15.02 -19.39 -0.69
N GLU A 83 -14.72 -18.84 -1.88
CA GLU A 83 -15.64 -18.62 -3.02
C GLU A 83 -15.33 -19.59 -4.17
#